data_AF-A0A7J7ISZ6-F1
#
_entry.id   AF-A0A7J7ISZ6-F1
#
_cell.length_a   1.000
_cell.length_b   1.000
_cell.length_c   1.000
_cell.angle_alpha   90.00
_cell.angle_beta   90.00
_cell.angle_gamma   90.00
#
_symmetry.space_group_name_H-M   'P 1'
#
loop_
_entity.id
_entity.type
_entity.pdbx_description
1 polymer ?
#
loop_
_entity_poly.entity_id
_entity_poly.type
_entity_poly.pdbx_seq_one_letter_code
_entity_poly.pdbx_strand_id
1 'polypeptide(L)'
;MKHTLAKYLLELSILDYHLVHVNPSEVSAASLCSLIKLLDADCEEEEDWDSTAQFYSTYTEQQLEPTMCRLALLVWKSSSSKQQAVRLKYQHAKFMKISLIEELQSSIIEDYAQRAVETGS
;
A
#
# COMPACT_ATOMS: atom_id res chain seq x y z
N MET A 1 6.43 -1.07 -13.04
CA MET A 1 5.30 -1.60 -12.23
C MET A 1 5.07 -0.78 -10.95
N LYS A 2 6.11 -0.62 -10.10
CA LYS A 2 6.14 0.18 -8.85
C LYS A 2 5.28 1.47 -8.88
N HIS A 3 5.49 2.39 -9.85
CA HIS A 3 4.72 3.64 -9.94
C HIS A 3 3.20 3.48 -10.15
N THR A 4 2.75 2.44 -10.86
CA THR A 4 1.31 2.23 -11.12
C THR A 4 0.62 1.67 -9.88
N LEU A 5 1.29 0.76 -9.18
CA LEU A 5 0.78 0.22 -7.92
C LEU A 5 0.80 1.29 -6.81
N ALA A 6 1.82 2.16 -6.75
CA ALA A 6 1.83 3.32 -5.86
C ALA A 6 0.60 4.21 -6.07
N LYS A 7 0.29 4.49 -7.34
CA LYS A 7 -0.88 5.30 -7.68
C LYS A 7 -2.19 4.61 -7.30
N TYR A 8 -2.25 3.27 -7.42
CA TYR A 8 -3.41 2.49 -6.97
C TYR A 8 -3.62 2.61 -5.46
N LEU A 9 -2.56 2.41 -4.66
CA LEU A 9 -2.60 2.55 -3.20
C LEU A 9 -3.01 3.96 -2.78
N LEU A 10 -2.46 4.99 -3.45
CA LEU A 10 -2.83 6.39 -3.22
C LEU A 10 -4.29 6.68 -3.59
N GLU A 11 -4.83 6.10 -4.66
CA GLU A 11 -6.25 6.29 -4.98
C GLU A 11 -7.17 5.55 -4.02
N LEU A 12 -6.73 4.41 -3.47
CA LEU A 12 -7.46 3.72 -2.39
C LEU A 12 -7.42 4.51 -1.08
N SER A 13 -6.30 5.14 -0.72
CA SER A 13 -6.18 5.91 0.52
C SER A 13 -7.11 7.12 0.57
N ILE A 14 -7.39 7.74 -0.58
CA ILE A 14 -8.36 8.83 -0.70
C ILE A 14 -9.78 8.39 -0.30
N LEU A 15 -10.11 7.11 -0.44
CA LEU A 15 -11.42 6.56 -0.05
C LEU A 15 -11.53 6.29 1.46
N ASP A 16 -10.41 6.27 2.20
CA ASP A 16 -10.40 5.97 3.64
C ASP A 16 -10.38 7.24 4.48
N TYR A 17 -11.41 7.40 5.30
CA TYR A 17 -11.55 8.53 6.21
C TYR A 17 -10.41 8.61 7.26
N HIS A 18 -9.79 7.48 7.62
CA HIS A 18 -8.72 7.44 8.60
C HIS A 18 -7.40 7.97 8.04
N LEU A 19 -7.24 8.07 6.72
CA LEU A 19 -6.03 8.64 6.12
C LEU A 19 -6.18 10.12 5.77
N VAL A 20 -7.37 10.72 5.96
CA VAL A 20 -7.64 12.13 5.65
C VAL A 20 -6.81 13.09 6.52
N HIS A 21 -6.47 12.69 7.75
CA HIS A 21 -5.64 13.50 8.65
C HIS A 21 -4.14 13.25 8.47
N VAL A 22 -3.76 12.24 7.68
CA VAL A 22 -2.37 11.88 7.41
C VAL A 22 -1.84 12.76 6.28
N ASN A 23 -0.59 13.22 6.42
CA ASN A 23 0.00 14.08 5.40
C ASN A 23 0.16 13.32 4.07
N PRO A 24 -0.13 13.95 2.91
CA PRO A 24 0.04 13.30 1.61
C PRO A 24 1.48 12.78 1.36
N SER A 25 2.49 13.46 1.93
CA SER A 25 3.89 13.02 1.91
C SER A 25 4.08 11.68 2.63
N GLU A 26 3.48 11.54 3.80
CA GLU A 26 3.52 10.32 4.62
C GLU A 26 2.77 9.17 3.94
N VAL A 27 1.58 9.42 3.40
CA VAL A 27 0.83 8.40 2.64
C VAL A 27 1.61 7.95 1.40
N SER A 28 2.29 8.89 0.73
CA SER A 28 3.14 8.57 -0.43
C SER A 28 4.35 7.73 -0.03
N ALA A 29 5.02 8.09 1.07
CA ALA A 29 6.16 7.34 1.60
C ALA A 29 5.73 5.94 2.06
N ALA A 30 4.61 5.82 2.79
CA ALA A 30 4.05 4.53 3.22
C ALA A 30 3.64 3.66 2.03
N SER A 31 3.01 4.25 1.01
CA SER A 31 2.67 3.52 -0.21
C SER A 31 3.92 2.95 -0.90
N LEU A 32 5.02 3.73 -0.95
CA LEU A 32 6.29 3.26 -1.49
C LEU A 32 6.94 2.18 -0.62
N CYS A 33 6.93 2.34 0.69
CA CYS A 33 7.47 1.35 1.63
C CYS A 33 6.70 0.02 1.54
N SER A 34 5.35 0.07 1.50
CA SER A 34 4.52 -1.12 1.29
C SER A 34 4.81 -1.83 -0.02
N LEU A 35 5.07 -1.08 -1.10
CA LEU A 35 5.45 -1.66 -2.39
C LEU A 35 6.75 -2.42 -2.35
N ILE A 36 7.75 -1.82 -1.69
CA ILE A 36 9.06 -2.42 -1.51
C ILE A 36 8.88 -3.76 -0.84
N LYS A 37 8.21 -3.80 0.33
CA LYS A 37 7.97 -5.04 1.06
C LYS A 37 7.11 -6.06 0.31
N LEU A 38 6.16 -5.61 -0.51
CA LEU A 38 5.29 -6.49 -1.28
C LEU A 38 6.04 -7.13 -2.46
N LEU A 39 6.92 -6.38 -3.11
CA LEU A 39 7.68 -6.81 -4.29
C LEU A 39 8.98 -7.52 -3.92
N ASP A 40 9.50 -7.29 -2.71
CA ASP A 40 10.66 -8.01 -2.16
C ASP A 40 10.40 -9.52 -2.02
N ALA A 41 9.13 -9.93 -1.88
CA ALA A 41 8.77 -11.34 -1.80
C ALA A 41 9.18 -12.15 -3.06
N ASP A 42 9.34 -11.48 -4.21
CA ASP A 42 9.64 -12.11 -5.51
C ASP A 42 11.02 -11.74 -6.07
N CYS A 43 11.75 -10.82 -5.44
CA CYS A 43 13.04 -10.31 -5.93
C CYS A 43 14.14 -10.62 -4.92
N GLU A 44 15.21 -11.30 -5.35
CA GLU A 44 16.37 -11.65 -4.51
C GLU A 44 17.21 -10.42 -4.08
N GLU A 45 16.86 -9.22 -4.53
CA GLU A 45 17.48 -7.98 -4.09
C GLU A 45 16.62 -7.39 -2.96
N GLU A 46 16.98 -7.72 -1.71
CA GLU A 46 16.46 -7.11 -0.47
C GLU A 46 16.63 -5.58 -0.53
N GLU A 47 15.68 -4.89 -1.14
CA GLU A 47 15.70 -3.44 -1.28
C GLU A 47 15.00 -2.85 -0.06
N ASP A 48 15.55 -3.08 1.14
CA ASP A 48 14.96 -2.62 2.40
C ASP A 48 14.67 -1.11 2.41
N TRP A 49 13.84 -0.64 3.36
CA TRP A 49 13.66 0.81 3.57
C TRP A 49 14.96 1.46 4.07
N ASP A 50 15.86 1.74 3.12
CA ASP A 50 17.23 2.12 3.39
C ASP A 50 17.33 3.60 3.84
N SER A 51 18.47 3.92 4.44
CA SER A 51 18.91 5.25 4.85
C SER A 51 18.66 6.30 3.76
N THR A 52 18.79 5.93 2.48
CA THR A 52 18.50 6.81 1.35
C THR A 52 17.01 7.16 1.25
N ALA A 53 16.12 6.16 1.33
CA ALA A 53 14.68 6.37 1.28
C ALA A 53 14.18 7.18 2.50
N GLN A 54 14.71 6.89 3.68
CA GLN A 54 14.46 7.67 4.89
C GLN A 54 14.96 9.12 4.77
N PHE A 55 16.15 9.34 4.19
CA PHE A 55 16.72 10.67 4.02
C PHE A 55 15.84 11.57 3.12
N TYR A 56 15.33 11.04 2.01
CA TYR A 56 14.48 11.81 1.09
C TYR A 56 13.03 11.92 1.54
N SER A 57 12.48 10.90 2.19
CA SER A 57 11.10 10.93 2.68
C SER A 57 10.97 11.63 4.04
N THR A 58 12.05 11.72 4.82
CA THR A 58 12.11 12.17 6.21
C THR A 58 11.34 11.30 7.22
N TYR A 59 10.82 10.15 6.79
CA TYR A 59 10.05 9.23 7.62
C TYR A 59 10.79 7.93 7.88
N THR A 60 10.76 7.46 9.12
CA THR A 60 11.25 6.13 9.48
C THR A 60 10.21 5.07 9.11
N GLU A 61 10.63 3.84 8.88
CA GLU A 61 9.72 2.72 8.65
C GLU A 61 8.68 2.59 9.77
N GLN A 62 9.10 2.72 11.04
CA GLN A 62 8.21 2.66 12.20
C GLN A 62 7.13 3.76 12.20
N GLN A 63 7.43 4.94 11.64
CA GLN A 63 6.43 6.01 11.50
C GLN A 63 5.42 5.70 10.40
N LEU A 64 5.86 4.99 9.36
CA LEU A 64 5.03 4.65 8.20
C LEU A 64 4.20 3.39 8.43
N GLU A 65 4.67 2.48 9.29
CA GLU A 65 4.03 1.21 9.64
C GLU A 65 2.51 1.30 9.87
N PRO A 66 1.96 2.22 10.70
CA PRO A 66 0.51 2.32 10.87
C PRO A 66 -0.23 2.66 9.56
N THR A 67 0.34 3.56 8.75
CA THR A 67 -0.19 3.94 7.45
C THR A 67 -0.07 2.78 6.45
N MET A 68 1.03 2.02 6.48
CA MET A 68 1.23 0.82 5.65
C MET A 68 0.21 -0.28 5.98
N CYS A 69 0.02 -0.59 7.26
CA CYS A 69 -1.00 -1.53 7.73
C CYS A 69 -2.39 -1.11 7.23
N ARG A 70 -2.71 0.20 7.31
CA ARG A 70 -3.99 0.72 6.82
C ARG A 70 -4.14 0.57 5.31
N LEU A 71 -3.09 0.85 4.54
CA LEU A 71 -3.09 0.65 3.09
C LEU A 71 -3.29 -0.83 2.73
N ALA A 72 -2.64 -1.74 3.45
CA ALA A 72 -2.82 -3.19 3.26
C ALA A 72 -4.27 -3.62 3.54
N LEU A 73 -4.89 -3.09 4.60
CA LEU A 73 -6.30 -3.32 4.91
C LEU A 73 -7.22 -2.84 3.77
N LEU A 74 -6.92 -1.70 3.16
CA LEU A 74 -7.67 -1.16 2.03
C LEU A 74 -7.54 -2.04 0.79
N VAL A 75 -6.34 -2.52 0.49
CA VAL A 75 -6.09 -3.47 -0.60
C VAL A 75 -6.86 -4.77 -0.36
N TRP A 76 -6.77 -5.33 0.83
CA TRP A 76 -7.45 -6.57 1.20
C TRP A 76 -8.98 -6.42 1.08
N LYS A 77 -9.53 -5.32 1.58
CA LYS A 77 -10.96 -4.98 1.45
C LYS A 77 -11.37 -4.54 0.06
N SER A 78 -10.45 -4.13 -0.82
CA SER A 78 -10.78 -3.62 -2.15
C SER A 78 -11.52 -4.65 -3.02
N SER A 79 -11.34 -5.94 -2.74
CA SER A 79 -12.04 -7.04 -3.41
C SER A 79 -13.54 -7.14 -3.03
N SER A 80 -13.88 -6.81 -1.78
CA SER A 80 -15.23 -6.95 -1.20
C SER A 80 -15.94 -5.63 -0.93
N SER A 81 -15.24 -4.50 -1.05
CA SER A 81 -15.79 -3.16 -0.83
C SER A 81 -16.84 -2.77 -1.88
N LYS A 82 -17.83 -1.98 -1.48
CA LYS A 82 -18.81 -1.38 -2.40
C LYS A 82 -18.15 -0.42 -3.41
N GLN A 83 -17.02 0.17 -3.05
CA GLN A 83 -16.30 1.13 -3.87
C GLN A 83 -15.34 0.42 -4.84
N GLN A 84 -15.91 -0.20 -5.88
CA GLN A 84 -15.14 -0.93 -6.90
C GLN A 84 -14.54 -0.03 -8.00
N ALA A 85 -14.86 1.27 -8.04
CA ALA A 85 -14.47 2.15 -9.15
C ALA A 85 -12.94 2.22 -9.36
N VAL A 86 -12.18 2.36 -8.27
CA VAL A 86 -10.71 2.37 -8.33
C VAL A 86 -10.20 1.00 -8.77
N ARG A 87 -10.71 -0.09 -8.20
CA ARG A 87 -10.32 -1.44 -8.61
C ARG A 87 -10.57 -1.67 -10.11
N LEU A 88 -11.76 -1.38 -10.61
CA LEU A 88 -12.11 -1.54 -12.03
C LEU A 88 -11.24 -0.68 -12.97
N LYS A 89 -10.90 0.55 -12.56
CA LYS A 89 -9.97 1.41 -13.31
C LYS A 89 -8.61 0.74 -13.47
N TYR A 90 -8.07 0.17 -12.40
CA TYR A 90 -6.74 -0.45 -12.40
C TYR A 90 -6.72 -1.91 -12.90
N GLN A 91 -7.89 -2.51 -13.13
CA GLN A 91 -8.04 -3.77 -13.89
C GLN A 91 -7.81 -3.58 -15.39
N HIS A 92 -7.91 -2.36 -15.90
CA HIS A 92 -7.74 -2.11 -17.32
C HIS A 92 -6.28 -2.33 -17.76
N ALA A 93 -6.06 -2.84 -18.97
CA ALA A 93 -4.72 -3.14 -19.50
C ALA A 93 -3.78 -1.91 -19.52
N LYS A 94 -4.36 -0.70 -19.67
CA LYS A 94 -3.64 0.59 -19.56
C LYS A 94 -2.91 0.77 -18.21
N PHE A 95 -3.39 0.11 -17.15
CA PHE A 95 -2.79 0.13 -15.81
C PHE A 95 -2.15 -1.21 -15.45
N MET A 96 -1.74 -1.99 -16.45
CA MET A 96 -1.08 -3.29 -16.29
C MET A 96 -1.91 -4.32 -15.50
N LYS A 97 -3.23 -4.13 -15.39
CA LYS A 97 -4.12 -4.97 -14.59
C LYS A 97 -3.65 -5.13 -13.14
N ILE A 98 -2.98 -4.10 -12.61
CA ILE A 98 -2.24 -4.16 -11.34
C ILE A 98 -3.13 -4.52 -10.14
N SER A 99 -4.44 -4.26 -10.21
CA SER A 99 -5.39 -4.63 -9.15
C SER A 99 -5.73 -6.14 -9.11
N LEU A 100 -5.18 -6.94 -10.03
CA LEU A 100 -5.40 -8.39 -10.13
C LEU A 100 -4.13 -9.21 -9.88
N ILE A 101 -3.02 -8.57 -9.54
CA ILE A 101 -1.77 -9.28 -9.26
C ILE A 101 -1.90 -10.11 -7.98
N GLU A 102 -1.26 -11.27 -7.95
CA GLU A 102 -1.35 -12.22 -6.83
C GLU A 102 -0.60 -11.70 -5.60
N GLU A 103 0.39 -10.84 -5.81
CA GLU A 103 1.15 -10.15 -4.78
C GLU A 103 0.24 -9.37 -3.83
N LEU A 104 -0.88 -8.82 -4.31
CA LEU A 104 -1.87 -8.11 -3.47
C LEU A 104 -2.73 -9.05 -2.61
N GLN A 105 -2.71 -10.36 -2.90
CA GLN A 105 -3.38 -11.41 -2.13
C GLN A 105 -2.37 -12.23 -1.31
N SER A 106 -1.12 -11.79 -1.22
CA SER A 106 -0.08 -12.45 -0.44
C SER A 106 -0.42 -12.45 1.06
N SER A 107 0.15 -13.43 1.78
CA SER A 107 0.05 -13.54 3.25
C SER A 107 0.58 -12.29 3.97
N ILE A 108 1.52 -11.57 3.36
CA ILE A 108 2.06 -10.31 3.90
C ILE A 108 0.95 -9.26 3.98
N ILE A 109 0.14 -9.07 2.94
CA ILE A 109 -0.97 -8.10 2.97
C ILE A 109 -2.00 -8.49 4.03
N GLU A 110 -2.28 -9.78 4.18
CA GLU A 110 -3.21 -10.26 5.20
C GLU A 110 -2.71 -9.98 6.62
N ASP A 111 -1.42 -10.24 6.90
CA ASP A 111 -0.80 -9.95 8.20
C ASP A 111 -0.85 -8.45 8.52
N TYR A 112 -0.40 -7.60 7.60
CA TYR A 112 -0.45 -6.14 7.77
C TYR A 112 -1.89 -5.62 7.90
N ALA A 113 -2.85 -6.22 7.19
CA ALA A 113 -4.26 -5.86 7.30
C ALA A 113 -4.84 -6.24 8.68
N GLN A 114 -4.47 -7.39 9.25
CA GLN A 114 -4.90 -7.79 10.59
C GLN A 114 -4.37 -6.82 11.65
N ARG A 115 -3.08 -6.45 11.58
CA ARG A 115 -2.45 -5.48 12.49
C ARG A 115 -3.13 -4.10 12.45
N ALA A 116 -3.68 -3.70 11.30
CA ALA A 116 -4.44 -2.46 11.14
C ALA A 116 -5.82 -2.48 11.82
N VAL A 117 -6.42 -3.66 11.98
CA VAL A 117 -7.73 -3.81 12.65
C VAL A 117 -7.58 -3.71 14.16
N GLU A 118 -6.48 -4.22 14.71
CA GLU A 118 -6.19 -4.21 16.15
C GLU A 118 -5.90 -2.82 16.71
N THR A 119 -5.35 -1.92 15.90
CA THR A 119 -5.03 -0.54 16.29
C THR A 119 -6.24 0.41 16.32
N GLY A 120 -7.44 -0.08 15.94
CA GLY A 120 -8.68 0.70 15.86
C GLY A 120 -9.74 0.40 16.91
N SER A 121 -9.42 -0.30 18.00
CA SER A 121 -10.34 -0.58 19.13
C SER A 121 -10.03 0.22 20.38
#